data_AF-A0A0D3CYL0-F1
#
_entry.id   AF-A0A0D3CYL0-F1
#
_cell.length_a   1.000
_cell.length_b   1.000
_cell.length_c   1.000
_cell.angle_alpha   90.00
_cell.angle_beta   90.00
_cell.angle_gamma   90.00
#
_symmetry.space_group_name_H-M   'P 1'
#
loop_
_entity.id
_entity.type
_entity.pdbx_description
1 polymer ?
#
loop_
_entity_poly.entity_id
_entity_poly.type
_entity_poly.pdbx_seq_one_letter_code
_entity_poly.pdbx_strand_id
1 'polypeptide(L)'
;MGATIVDALSTGQCIHLPNVKKSSNLVKSYLGFDPIHKQFKVLLNTATPGVSDEHQVLTLGTPNHSWRKVKCCCISYCYPHSNDGICINGGVYYVAAVNMDPFVNAIVCFDVKSEKLRIVYKAKEDMLLWSDSTLVNYKGKLGAFVGGGPGVGGVVTGQNFELWVLVRAGQINRTRKPEPNPIR
;
A
#
# COMPACT_ATOMS: atom_id res chain seq x y z
N MET A 1 -13.37 16.45 2.68
CA MET A 1 -14.10 15.78 1.59
C MET A 1 -14.30 14.36 2.07
N GLY A 2 -15.53 13.86 2.11
CA GLY A 2 -15.77 12.46 2.47
C GLY A 2 -15.17 11.56 1.41
N ALA A 3 -14.45 10.52 1.82
CA ALA A 3 -14.03 9.47 0.89
C ALA A 3 -15.23 8.53 0.67
N THR A 4 -15.50 8.18 -0.58
CA THR A 4 -16.52 7.19 -0.94
C THR A 4 -15.80 5.88 -1.23
N ILE A 5 -16.20 4.80 -0.55
CA ILE A 5 -15.80 3.45 -0.97
C ILE A 5 -17.01 2.81 -1.63
N VAL A 6 -16.80 2.35 -2.86
CA VAL A 6 -17.76 1.54 -3.60
C VAL A 6 -17.49 0.09 -3.22
N ASP A 7 -18.44 -0.60 -2.58
CA ASP A 7 -18.38 -2.05 -2.37
C ASP A 7 -18.71 -2.75 -3.69
N ALA A 8 -17.72 -2.80 -4.58
CA ALA A 8 -17.87 -3.40 -5.89
C ALA A 8 -17.51 -4.88 -5.86
N LEU A 9 -18.22 -5.72 -5.08
CA LEU A 9 -18.25 -7.18 -5.30
C LEU A 9 -19.54 -7.78 -4.69
N SER A 10 -20.67 -7.56 -5.37
CA SER A 10 -21.93 -8.36 -5.43
C SER A 10 -23.23 -7.57 -5.24
N THR A 11 -23.24 -6.46 -4.49
CA THR A 11 -24.48 -5.75 -4.12
C THR A 11 -24.61 -4.34 -4.73
N GLY A 12 -23.53 -3.76 -5.25
CA GLY A 12 -23.53 -2.40 -5.82
C GLY A 12 -23.80 -1.30 -4.78
N GLN A 13 -23.67 -1.60 -3.49
CA GLN A 13 -23.90 -0.63 -2.42
C GLN A 13 -22.70 0.31 -2.25
N CYS A 14 -22.97 1.60 -2.21
CA CYS A 14 -21.99 2.62 -1.86
C CYS A 14 -22.08 2.89 -0.36
N ILE A 15 -20.95 2.79 0.35
CA ILE A 15 -20.88 3.14 1.76
C ILE A 15 -20.22 4.51 1.86
N HIS A 16 -20.97 5.48 2.37
CA HIS A 16 -20.42 6.78 2.72
C HIS A 16 -19.55 6.65 3.96
N LEU A 17 -18.26 6.99 3.84
CA LEU A 17 -17.37 6.98 5.00
C LEU A 17 -17.61 8.24 5.85
N PRO A 18 -17.47 8.13 7.19
CA PRO A 18 -17.49 9.28 8.06
C PRO A 18 -16.43 10.30 7.65
N ASN A 19 -16.73 11.59 7.80
CA ASN A 19 -15.78 12.64 7.48
C ASN A 19 -14.52 12.54 8.34
N VAL A 20 -13.37 12.59 7.68
CA VAL A 20 -12.08 12.75 8.35
C VAL A 20 -11.97 14.21 8.80
N LYS A 21 -11.58 14.44 10.06
CA LYS A 21 -11.33 15.79 10.56
C LYS A 21 -10.15 16.38 9.77
N LYS A 22 -10.41 17.44 9.00
CA LYS A 22 -9.47 18.06 8.07
C LYS A 22 -8.32 18.73 8.83
N SER A 23 -7.11 18.17 8.76
CA SER A 23 -5.88 18.91 9.09
C SER A 23 -4.66 18.49 8.26
N SER A 24 -4.79 17.57 7.30
CA SER A 24 -3.67 17.09 6.49
C SER A 24 -3.79 17.49 5.03
N ASN A 25 -2.64 17.74 4.39
CA ASN A 25 -2.54 18.06 2.97
C ASN A 25 -2.56 16.81 2.09
N LEU A 26 -2.24 15.65 2.68
CA LEU A 26 -2.21 14.36 1.99
C LEU A 26 -3.05 13.35 2.75
N VAL A 27 -3.88 12.64 2.00
CA VAL A 27 -4.80 11.62 2.53
C VAL A 27 -4.78 10.45 1.57
N LYS A 28 -4.41 9.27 2.07
CA LYS A 28 -4.48 8.01 1.33
C LYS A 28 -5.23 6.98 2.14
N SER A 29 -6.12 6.25 1.48
CA SER A 29 -6.91 5.19 2.10
C SER A 29 -6.66 3.86 1.42
N TYR A 30 -6.61 2.79 2.21
CA TYR A 30 -6.39 1.43 1.73
C TYR A 30 -7.46 0.52 2.31
N LEU A 31 -8.09 -0.28 1.44
CA LEU A 31 -9.09 -1.26 1.84
C LEU A 31 -8.43 -2.61 2.15
N GLY A 32 -8.76 -3.17 3.31
CA GLY A 32 -8.29 -4.48 3.75
C GLY A 32 -9.44 -5.37 4.18
N PHE A 33 -9.27 -6.67 4.04
CA PHE A 33 -10.21 -7.69 4.49
C PHE A 33 -9.57 -8.57 5.56
N ASP A 34 -10.25 -8.74 6.70
CA ASP A 34 -9.88 -9.68 7.75
C ASP A 34 -10.54 -11.03 7.45
N PRO A 35 -9.81 -12.05 6.97
CA PRO A 35 -10.39 -13.34 6.62
C PRO A 35 -10.89 -14.14 7.84
N ILE A 36 -10.41 -13.82 9.04
CA ILE A 36 -10.78 -14.54 10.27
C ILE A 36 -12.12 -14.03 10.79
N HIS A 37 -12.27 -12.71 10.91
CA HIS A 37 -13.51 -12.10 11.38
C HIS A 37 -14.48 -11.74 10.26
N LYS A 38 -14.10 -11.99 8.99
CA LYS A 38 -14.90 -11.73 7.78
C LYS A 38 -15.41 -10.29 7.68
N GLN A 39 -14.52 -9.33 7.94
CA GLN A 39 -14.88 -7.91 7.97
C GLN A 39 -13.88 -7.08 7.16
N PHE A 40 -14.40 -6.01 6.54
CA PHE A 40 -13.56 -5.02 5.86
C PHE A 40 -13.12 -3.93 6.83
N LYS A 41 -11.89 -3.46 6.65
CA LYS A 41 -11.37 -2.28 7.33
C LYS A 41 -10.69 -1.35 6.33
N VAL A 42 -10.80 -0.06 6.58
CA VAL A 42 -10.15 0.99 5.81
C VAL A 42 -9.04 1.57 6.67
N LEU A 43 -7.80 1.44 6.22
CA LEU A 43 -6.68 2.20 6.77
C LEU A 43 -6.66 3.57 6.09
N LEU A 44 -6.61 4.63 6.87
CA LEU A 44 -6.35 5.98 6.41
C LEU A 44 -4.98 6.41 6.91
N ASN A 45 -4.14 6.86 5.98
CA ASN A 45 -2.88 7.51 6.28
C ASN A 45 -3.01 8.99 5.91
N THR A 46 -2.84 9.85 6.89
CA THR A 46 -2.82 11.30 6.72
C THR A 46 -1.45 11.83 7.06
N ALA A 47 -0.85 12.58 6.13
CA ALA A 47 0.50 13.11 6.28
C ALA A 47 0.48 14.63 6.12
N THR A 48 1.17 15.32 7.02
CA THR A 48 1.50 16.75 6.87
C THR A 48 3.02 16.88 6.75
N PRO A 49 3.54 17.38 5.61
CA PRO A 49 4.98 17.53 5.41
C PRO A 49 5.65 18.27 6.57
N GLY A 50 6.70 17.68 7.15
CA GLY A 50 7.47 18.28 8.25
C GLY A 50 6.82 18.27 9.63
N VAL A 51 5.63 17.66 9.81
CA VAL A 51 4.91 17.69 11.09
C VAL A 51 4.71 16.29 11.67
N SER A 52 3.83 15.50 11.08
CA SER A 52 3.49 14.17 11.58
C SER A 52 2.64 13.38 10.59
N ASP A 53 2.70 12.06 10.73
CA ASP A 53 1.76 11.15 10.08
C ASP A 53 0.81 10.57 11.11
N GLU A 54 -0.48 10.62 10.81
CA GLU A 54 -1.50 9.93 11.59
C GLU A 54 -2.08 8.78 10.78
N HIS A 55 -2.24 7.64 11.45
CA HIS A 55 -2.90 6.47 10.90
C HIS A 55 -4.22 6.28 11.65
N GLN A 56 -5.31 6.16 10.88
CA GLN A 56 -6.63 5.89 11.40
C GLN A 56 -7.21 4.66 10.73
N VAL A 57 -8.08 3.94 11.43
CA VAL A 57 -8.77 2.79 10.87
C VAL A 57 -10.26 2.93 11.10
N LEU A 58 -11.02 2.46 10.12
CA LEU A 58 -12.46 2.32 10.17
C LEU A 58 -12.81 0.87 9.84
N THR A 59 -13.62 0.23 10.66
CA THR A 59 -14.21 -1.09 10.34
C THR A 59 -15.54 -0.87 9.64
N LEU A 60 -15.83 -1.59 8.54
CA LEU A 60 -17.08 -1.54 7.79
C LEU A 60 -18.07 -2.64 8.26
N GLY A 61 -19.38 -2.44 8.09
CA GLY A 61 -20.45 -3.33 8.60
C GLY A 61 -20.85 -3.22 10.10
N THR A 62 -20.19 -2.42 10.92
CA THR A 62 -20.54 -2.15 12.34
C THR A 62 -21.47 -0.94 12.53
N PRO A 63 -22.51 -1.00 13.39
CA PRO A 63 -23.44 0.12 13.60
C PRO A 63 -22.80 1.49 13.91
N ASN A 64 -21.66 1.49 14.61
CA ASN A 64 -20.91 2.70 14.98
C ASN A 64 -19.61 2.83 14.18
N HIS A 65 -19.75 3.23 12.92
CA HIS A 65 -18.63 3.53 12.01
C HIS A 65 -17.94 4.85 12.36
N SER A 66 -16.84 4.79 13.13
CA SER A 66 -16.00 5.96 13.42
C SER A 66 -14.52 5.67 13.21
N TRP A 67 -13.79 6.70 12.79
CA TRP A 67 -12.34 6.66 12.65
C TRP A 67 -11.69 6.57 14.03
N ARG A 68 -10.87 5.54 14.24
CA ARG A 68 -10.04 5.39 15.45
C ARG A 68 -8.56 5.48 15.09
N LYS A 69 -7.80 6.21 15.91
CA LYS A 69 -6.34 6.32 15.72
C LYS A 69 -5.68 4.97 16.02
N VAL A 70 -4.70 4.60 15.20
CA VAL A 70 -3.81 3.47 15.44
C VAL A 70 -2.40 3.99 15.65
N LYS A 71 -1.76 3.54 16.73
CA LYS A 71 -0.40 3.94 17.04
C LYS A 71 0.57 3.20 16.13
N CYS A 72 1.36 3.94 15.36
CA CYS A 72 2.47 3.39 14.62
C CYS A 72 3.75 3.54 15.46
N CYS A 73 4.21 2.46 16.09
CA CYS A 73 5.43 2.51 16.91
C CYS A 73 6.73 2.32 16.10
N CYS A 74 6.61 1.92 14.84
CA CYS A 74 7.74 1.45 14.02
C CYS A 74 8.07 2.36 12.84
N ILE A 75 7.30 3.44 12.64
CA ILE A 75 7.46 4.35 11.50
C ILE A 75 7.32 5.79 12.00
N SER A 76 8.43 6.51 12.11
CA SER A 76 8.45 7.93 12.52
C SER A 76 8.03 8.88 11.40
N TYR A 77 8.08 8.41 10.15
CA TYR A 77 7.62 9.12 8.96
C TYR A 77 7.25 8.08 7.87
N CYS A 78 6.07 8.21 7.27
CA CYS A 78 5.40 7.30 6.36
C CYS A 78 4.62 8.08 5.30
N TYR A 79 5.33 8.66 4.33
CA TYR A 79 4.70 9.39 3.23
C TYR A 79 4.12 8.42 2.21
N PRO A 80 2.78 8.33 2.07
CA PRO A 80 2.18 7.39 1.14
C PRO A 80 2.37 7.86 -0.30
N HIS A 81 2.77 6.95 -1.19
CA HIS A 81 2.88 7.25 -2.61
C HIS A 81 1.52 7.17 -3.32
N SER A 82 1.50 7.49 -4.62
CA SER A 82 0.27 7.52 -5.42
C SER A 82 -0.35 6.14 -5.66
N ASN A 83 0.35 5.03 -5.38
CA ASN A 83 -0.19 3.67 -5.53
C ASN A 83 -1.34 3.38 -4.55
N ASP A 84 -2.23 2.46 -4.96
CA ASP A 84 -3.45 2.11 -4.23
C ASP A 84 -3.28 0.99 -3.20
N GLY A 85 -2.04 0.47 -3.05
CA GLY A 85 -1.75 -0.70 -2.24
C GLY A 85 -2.47 -1.98 -2.72
N ILE A 86 -2.30 -3.07 -1.99
CA ILE A 86 -2.93 -4.36 -2.28
C ILE A 86 -3.23 -5.14 -0.99
N CYS A 87 -4.41 -5.76 -0.92
CA CYS A 87 -4.77 -6.65 0.19
C CYS A 87 -4.49 -8.12 -0.16
N ILE A 88 -3.67 -8.80 0.63
CA ILE A 88 -3.30 -10.21 0.45
C ILE A 88 -3.35 -10.90 1.82
N ASN A 89 -4.14 -11.97 1.95
CA ASN A 89 -4.19 -12.84 3.14
C ASN A 89 -4.35 -12.08 4.49
N GLY A 90 -5.14 -10.99 4.52
CA GLY A 90 -5.33 -10.20 5.74
C GLY A 90 -4.26 -9.15 6.02
N GLY A 91 -3.30 -8.96 5.11
CA GLY A 91 -2.36 -7.84 5.13
C GLY A 91 -2.64 -6.86 3.98
N VAL A 92 -2.68 -5.57 4.29
CA VAL A 92 -2.70 -4.49 3.30
C VAL A 92 -1.26 -4.00 3.11
N TYR A 93 -0.77 -4.08 1.88
CA TYR A 93 0.59 -3.70 1.51
C TYR A 93 0.59 -2.46 0.62
N TYR A 94 1.43 -1.49 0.92
CA TYR A 94 1.57 -0.28 0.10
C TYR A 94 3.00 0.24 0.13
N VAL A 95 3.40 1.01 -0.87
CA VAL A 95 4.72 1.64 -0.91
C VAL A 95 4.63 3.03 -0.27
N ALA A 96 5.56 3.33 0.63
CA ALA A 96 5.69 4.63 1.27
C ALA A 96 7.16 5.01 1.40
N ALA A 97 7.45 6.32 1.42
CA ALA A 97 8.75 6.80 1.88
C ALA A 97 8.77 6.75 3.40
N VAL A 98 9.79 6.10 3.96
CA VAL A 98 9.99 5.95 5.40
C VAL A 98 11.35 6.46 5.84
N ASN A 99 11.45 6.84 7.13
CA ASN A 99 12.62 7.47 7.77
C ASN A 99 12.91 8.86 7.19
N MET A 100 13.35 9.83 8.01
CA MET A 100 13.69 11.17 7.49
C MET A 100 15.12 11.30 6.99
N ASP A 101 16.05 10.44 7.44
CA ASP A 101 17.47 10.58 7.11
C ASP A 101 18.21 9.23 6.97
N PRO A 102 18.54 8.78 5.74
CA PRO A 102 17.94 9.23 4.48
C PRO A 102 16.49 8.72 4.33
N PHE A 103 15.68 9.40 3.50
CA PHE A 103 14.40 8.85 3.04
C PHE A 103 14.62 7.59 2.22
N VAL A 104 13.96 6.51 2.60
CA VAL A 104 14.03 5.23 1.90
C VAL A 104 12.62 4.77 1.54
N ASN A 105 12.40 4.37 0.29
CA ASN A 105 11.15 3.73 -0.09
C ASN A 105 11.04 2.36 0.57
N ALA A 106 9.87 2.05 1.10
CA ALA A 106 9.60 0.80 1.78
C ALA A 106 8.23 0.26 1.42
N ILE A 107 8.10 -1.06 1.51
CA ILE A 107 6.80 -1.73 1.54
C ILE A 107 6.36 -1.79 3.01
N VAL A 108 5.25 -1.13 3.29
CA VAL A 108 4.58 -1.16 4.59
C VAL A 108 3.44 -2.16 4.54
N CYS A 109 3.27 -2.93 5.61
CA CYS A 109 2.17 -3.85 5.82
C CYS A 109 1.33 -3.36 7.00
N PHE A 110 0.04 -3.17 6.76
CA PHE A 110 -0.97 -3.08 7.79
C PHE A 110 -1.65 -4.43 7.95
N ASP A 111 -1.44 -5.07 9.10
CA ASP A 111 -2.14 -6.31 9.45
C ASP A 111 -3.58 -5.97 9.85
N VAL A 112 -4.56 -6.41 9.06
CA VAL A 112 -5.97 -5.97 9.20
C VAL A 112 -6.56 -6.45 10.52
N LYS A 113 -6.19 -7.65 10.98
CA LYS A 113 -6.72 -8.24 12.21
C LYS A 113 -6.20 -7.51 13.44
N SER A 114 -4.87 -7.43 13.57
CA SER A 114 -4.20 -6.85 14.73
C SER A 114 -4.08 -5.33 14.67
N GLU A 115 -4.34 -4.76 13.49
CA GLU A 115 -4.33 -3.33 13.20
C GLU A 115 -2.97 -2.68 13.44
N LYS A 116 -1.92 -3.45 13.16
CA LYS A 116 -0.53 -3.06 13.37
C LYS A 116 0.15 -2.79 12.03
N LEU A 117 0.90 -1.70 12.01
CA LEU A 117 1.79 -1.35 10.90
C LEU A 117 3.16 -1.98 11.14
N ARG A 118 3.81 -2.40 10.07
CA ARG A 118 5.22 -2.83 10.06
C ARG A 118 5.83 -2.60 8.69
N ILE A 119 7.12 -2.34 8.68
CA ILE A 119 7.91 -2.34 7.44
C ILE A 119 8.29 -3.78 7.13
N VAL A 120 7.91 -4.28 5.95
CA VAL A 120 8.23 -5.65 5.51
C VAL A 120 9.41 -5.68 4.55
N TYR A 121 9.69 -4.57 3.89
CA TYR A 121 10.85 -4.40 3.03
C TYR A 121 11.26 -2.93 2.98
N LYS A 122 12.56 -2.65 2.99
CA LYS A 122 13.16 -1.35 2.69
C LYS A 122 13.96 -1.49 1.42
N ALA A 123 13.79 -0.56 0.49
CA ALA A 123 14.57 -0.50 -0.74
C ALA A 123 16.06 -0.55 -0.42
N LYS A 124 16.78 -1.34 -1.21
CA LYS A 124 18.22 -1.52 -1.16
C LYS A 124 18.75 -1.50 -2.60
N GLU A 125 20.06 -1.56 -2.75
CA GLU A 125 20.73 -1.53 -4.06
C GLU A 125 20.25 -2.65 -5.01
N ASP A 126 19.80 -3.79 -4.49
CA ASP A 126 19.37 -4.95 -5.27
C ASP A 126 17.94 -4.84 -5.84
N MET A 127 17.06 -4.07 -5.21
CA MET A 127 15.70 -3.80 -5.67
C MET A 127 15.33 -2.34 -5.40
N LEU A 128 15.41 -1.55 -6.47
CA LEU A 128 15.05 -0.13 -6.49
C LEU A 128 13.52 0.02 -6.44
N LEU A 129 12.94 0.08 -5.24
CA LEU A 129 11.51 0.34 -5.08
C LEU A 129 11.22 1.82 -5.36
N TRP A 130 10.57 2.13 -6.47
CA TRP A 130 10.15 3.47 -6.85
C TRP A 130 8.75 3.80 -6.30
N SER A 131 8.39 5.09 -6.28
CA SER A 131 7.08 5.56 -5.81
C SER A 131 5.91 5.03 -6.65
N ASP A 132 6.15 4.78 -7.93
CA ASP A 132 5.23 4.23 -8.94
C ASP A 132 5.32 2.70 -9.11
N SER A 133 6.12 2.02 -8.27
CA SER A 133 6.19 0.56 -8.30
C SER A 133 4.82 -0.06 -8.01
N THR A 134 4.44 -1.05 -8.80
CA THR A 134 3.14 -1.72 -8.68
C THR A 134 3.28 -2.98 -7.84
N LEU A 135 2.55 -3.04 -6.72
CA LEU A 135 2.47 -4.25 -5.91
C LEU A 135 1.45 -5.23 -6.50
N VAL A 136 1.79 -6.52 -6.48
CA VAL A 136 0.95 -7.57 -7.07
C VAL A 136 0.83 -8.78 -6.18
N ASN A 137 -0.29 -9.50 -6.31
CA ASN A 137 -0.49 -10.78 -5.67
C ASN A 137 -0.07 -11.89 -6.65
N TYR A 138 1.08 -12.52 -6.38
CA TYR A 138 1.54 -13.69 -7.11
C TYR A 138 1.30 -14.96 -6.30
N LYS A 139 0.18 -15.65 -6.59
CA LYS A 139 -0.19 -16.92 -5.95
C LYS A 139 -0.20 -16.86 -4.41
N GLY A 140 -0.78 -15.79 -3.85
CA GLY A 140 -0.84 -15.56 -2.40
C GLY A 140 0.44 -15.00 -1.80
N LYS A 141 1.45 -14.69 -2.62
CA LYS A 141 2.70 -14.03 -2.19
C LYS A 141 2.73 -12.60 -2.70
N LEU A 142 3.32 -11.72 -1.91
CA LEU A 142 3.53 -10.34 -2.31
C LEU A 142 4.64 -10.28 -3.37
N GLY A 143 4.32 -9.66 -4.49
CA GLY A 143 5.32 -9.27 -5.48
C GLY A 143 5.28 -7.78 -5.78
N ALA A 144 6.31 -7.31 -6.47
CA ALA A 144 6.40 -5.94 -6.96
C ALA A 144 6.95 -5.94 -8.38
N PHE A 145 6.29 -5.16 -9.25
CA PHE A 145 6.84 -4.76 -10.53
C PHE A 145 7.63 -3.47 -10.34
N VAL A 146 8.91 -3.55 -10.66
CA VAL A 146 9.85 -2.45 -10.61
C VAL A 146 10.18 -2.04 -12.05
N GLY A 147 9.87 -0.78 -12.38
CA GLY A 147 10.23 -0.16 -13.66
C GLY A 147 11.65 0.41 -13.64
N GLY A 148 12.26 0.54 -14.82
CA GLY A 148 13.60 1.08 -15.00
C GLY A 148 13.62 2.61 -14.90
N GLY A 149 13.64 3.13 -13.68
CA GLY A 149 13.98 4.52 -13.37
C GLY A 149 12.96 5.59 -13.79
N PRO A 150 13.19 6.85 -13.41
CA PRO A 150 12.26 7.94 -13.70
C PRO A 150 12.43 8.34 -15.17
N GLY A 151 11.55 7.82 -16.02
CA GLY A 151 11.30 8.41 -17.33
C GLY A 151 10.67 9.79 -17.10
N VAL A 152 11.37 10.85 -17.47
CA VAL A 152 10.81 12.20 -17.54
C VAL A 152 9.60 12.14 -18.48
N GLY A 153 8.40 12.38 -17.96
CA GLY A 153 7.21 12.61 -18.78
C GLY A 153 6.50 11.35 -19.30
N GLY A 154 6.07 10.44 -18.42
CA GLY A 154 4.87 9.63 -18.64
C GLY A 154 4.85 8.66 -19.82
N VAL A 155 5.96 8.44 -20.52
CA VAL A 155 6.05 7.44 -21.59
C VAL A 155 6.67 6.16 -21.05
N VAL A 156 5.84 5.15 -20.82
CA VAL A 156 6.30 3.77 -20.56
C VAL A 156 6.78 3.19 -21.90
N THR A 157 8.04 3.46 -22.23
CA THR A 157 8.68 2.92 -23.44
C THR A 157 9.23 1.53 -23.17
N GLY A 158 8.46 0.48 -23.43
CA GLY A 158 8.98 -0.89 -23.65
C GLY A 158 10.04 -1.42 -22.68
N GLN A 159 10.02 -1.04 -21.41
CA GLN A 159 11.08 -1.41 -20.46
C GLN A 159 10.83 -2.82 -19.89
N ASN A 160 11.93 -3.57 -19.74
CA ASN A 160 11.97 -4.81 -18.98
C ASN A 160 11.45 -4.56 -17.55
N PHE A 161 10.31 -5.13 -17.21
CA PHE A 161 9.81 -5.14 -15.84
C PHE A 161 10.37 -6.33 -15.08
N GLU A 162 10.79 -6.11 -13.85
CA GLU A 162 11.23 -7.19 -12.97
C GLU A 162 10.16 -7.52 -11.96
N LEU A 163 9.79 -8.81 -11.88
CA LEU A 163 8.92 -9.31 -10.82
C LEU A 163 9.79 -9.84 -9.68
N TRP A 164 9.72 -9.13 -8.56
CA TRP A 164 10.30 -9.55 -7.29
C TRP A 164 9.20 -10.17 -6.43
N VAL A 165 9.44 -11.36 -5.89
CA VAL A 165 8.51 -12.05 -4.98
C VAL A 165 9.14 -12.15 -3.60
N LEU A 166 8.48 -11.60 -2.59
CA LEU A 166 8.93 -11.72 -1.20
C LEU A 166 8.52 -13.09 -0.66
N VAL A 167 9.50 -13.86 -0.21
CA VAL A 167 9.31 -15.24 0.30
C VAL A 167 9.26 -15.27 1.82
N ARG A 168 10.03 -14.39 2.49
CA ARG A 168 9.98 -14.10 3.94
C ARG A 168 10.43 -12.65 4.18
N ALA A 169 10.20 -12.13 5.38
CA ALA A 169 10.75 -10.82 5.79
C ALA A 169 12.27 -10.79 5.53
N GLY A 170 12.69 -9.95 4.57
CA GLY A 170 14.10 -9.82 4.16
C GLY A 170 14.64 -10.82 3.14
N GLN A 171 13.85 -11.79 2.64
CA GLN A 171 14.25 -12.71 1.56
C GLN A 171 13.40 -12.49 0.30
N ILE A 172 14.07 -12.10 -0.80
CA ILE A 172 13.43 -11.78 -2.08
C ILE A 172 13.96 -12.71 -3.16
N ASN A 173 13.06 -13.27 -3.98
CA ASN A 173 13.42 -14.02 -5.18
C ASN A 173 13.09 -13.17 -6.42
N ARG A 174 14.06 -13.05 -7.33
CA ARG A 174 13.90 -12.40 -8.64
C ARG A 174 13.39 -13.41 -9.66
N THR A 175 12.32 -13.06 -10.38
CA THR A 175 11.85 -13.84 -11.52
C THR A 175 11.82 -12.96 -12.77
N ARG A 176 12.60 -13.33 -13.79
CA ARG A 176 12.51 -12.72 -15.13
C ARG A 176 11.59 -13.59 -15.98
N LYS A 177 10.58 -12.99 -16.62
CA LYS A 177 9.90 -13.64 -17.75
C LYS A 177 10.73 -13.37 -19.02
N PRO A 178 10.94 -14.36 -19.90
CA PRO A 178 11.51 -14.11 -21.22
C PRO A 178 10.58 -13.18 -22.02
N GLU A 179 11.17 -12.34 -22.88
CA GLU A 179 10.45 -11.45 -23.79
C GLU A 179 9.39 -12.24 -24.58
N PRO A 180 8.21 -11.66 -24.84
CA PRO A 180 7.35 -12.20 -25.88
C PRO A 180 8.11 -12.14 -27.21
N ASN A 181 8.27 -13.28 -27.87
CA ASN A 181 8.90 -13.34 -29.20
C ASN A 181 8.26 -12.29 -30.11
N PRO A 182 9.05 -11.55 -30.89
CA PRO A 182 8.49 -10.60 -31.84
C PRO A 182 7.53 -11.35 -32.76
N ILE A 183 6.29 -10.85 -32.82
CA ILE A 183 5.27 -11.32 -33.74
C ILE A 183 5.85 -11.12 -35.15
N ARG A 184 6.07 -12.22 -35.87
CA ARG A 184 6.50 -12.22 -37.28
C ARG A 184 5.37 -11.73 -38.18
#